data_AF-A0A385TI25-F1
#
_entry.id   AF-A0A385TI25-F1
#
_cell.length_a   1.000
_cell.length_b   1.000
_cell.length_c   1.000
_cell.angle_alpha   90.00
_cell.angle_beta   90.00
_cell.angle_gamma   90.00
#
_symmetry.space_group_name_H-M   'P 1'
#
loop_
_entity.id
_entity.type
_entity.pdbx_description
1 polymer ?
#
loop_
_entity_poly.entity_id
_entity_poly.type
_entity_poly.pdbx_seq_one_letter_code
_entity_poly.pdbx_strand_id
1 'polypeptide(L)'
;MSDLLSSLESAAKTERCQAIMRLLSSIAVEEMALAHIVNGEAEKIQYVMGTLNPEIKGPEAVSVQDLFTVQDSVRKMMEEVLLREMMLHIKFENMLGALAKTSMQPKIP
;
A
#
# COMPACT_ATOMS: atom_id res chain seq x y z
N MET A 1 13.87 -43.37 2.41
CA MET A 1 13.64 -42.49 3.59
C MET A 1 14.23 -41.09 3.38
N SER A 2 15.41 -40.96 2.75
CA SER A 2 15.99 -39.68 2.30
C SER A 2 15.13 -38.90 1.30
N ASP A 3 14.54 -39.58 0.31
CA ASP A 3 13.75 -38.91 -0.75
C ASP A 3 12.40 -38.37 -0.26
N LEU A 4 11.85 -38.94 0.81
CA LEU A 4 10.64 -38.43 1.46
C LEU A 4 10.94 -37.17 2.27
N LEU A 5 12.10 -37.14 2.95
CA LEU A 5 12.54 -35.97 3.71
C LEU A 5 12.84 -34.77 2.80
N SER A 6 13.52 -35.00 1.66
CA SER A 6 13.80 -33.95 0.68
C SER A 6 12.52 -33.43 -0.01
N SER A 7 11.56 -34.30 -0.28
CA SER A 7 10.25 -33.93 -0.84
C SER A 7 9.43 -33.09 0.13
N LEU A 8 9.40 -33.44 1.42
CA LEU A 8 8.71 -32.66 2.46
C LEU A 8 9.34 -31.28 2.67
N GLU A 9 10.67 -31.19 2.65
CA GLU A 9 11.38 -29.92 2.77
C GLU A 9 11.12 -29.00 1.56
N SER A 10 11.05 -29.57 0.35
CA SER A 10 10.70 -28.87 -0.89
C SER A 10 9.25 -28.34 -0.87
N ALA A 11 8.30 -29.14 -0.38
CA ALA A 11 6.90 -28.73 -0.26
C ALA A 11 6.73 -27.56 0.73
N ALA A 12 7.35 -27.65 1.91
CA ALA A 12 7.32 -26.58 2.91
C ALA A 12 7.96 -25.27 2.40
N LYS A 13 9.03 -25.37 1.60
CA LYS A 13 9.64 -24.22 0.93
C LYS A 13 8.69 -23.59 -0.10
N THR A 14 7.98 -24.41 -0.87
CA THR A 14 7.02 -23.96 -1.88
C THR A 14 5.83 -23.23 -1.26
N GLU A 15 5.24 -23.79 -0.19
CA GLU A 15 4.14 -23.13 0.54
C GLU A 15 4.57 -21.79 1.13
N ARG A 16 5.79 -21.69 1.67
CA ARG A 16 6.35 -20.43 2.17
C ARG A 16 6.47 -19.39 1.06
N CYS A 17 7.04 -19.75 -0.09
CA CYS A 17 7.13 -18.85 -1.23
C CYS A 17 5.74 -18.37 -1.69
N GLN A 18 4.75 -19.27 -1.71
CA GLN A 18 3.37 -18.90 -2.06
C GLN A 18 2.75 -17.93 -1.04
N ALA A 19 2.95 -18.16 0.26
CA ALA A 19 2.47 -17.24 1.29
C ALA A 19 3.09 -15.84 1.13
N ILE A 20 4.38 -15.76 0.82
CA ILE A 20 5.10 -14.49 0.60
C ILE A 20 4.59 -13.77 -0.64
N MET A 21 4.39 -14.48 -1.76
CA MET A 21 3.81 -13.89 -2.98
C MET A 21 2.40 -13.36 -2.73
N ARG A 22 1.59 -14.06 -1.94
CA ARG A 22 0.24 -13.58 -1.57
C ARG A 22 0.30 -12.32 -0.72
N LEU A 23 1.21 -12.25 0.24
CA LEU A 23 1.41 -11.05 1.05
C LEU A 23 1.88 -9.86 0.21
N LEU A 24 2.80 -10.10 -0.75
CA LEU A 24 3.28 -9.06 -1.66
C LEU A 24 2.16 -8.57 -2.57
N SER A 25 1.33 -9.48 -3.08
CA SER A 25 0.13 -9.13 -3.85
C SER A 25 -0.87 -8.32 -3.03
N SER A 26 -1.03 -8.62 -1.73
CA SER A 26 -1.89 -7.83 -0.85
C SER A 26 -1.36 -6.40 -0.71
N ILE A 27 -0.06 -6.23 -0.49
CA ILE A 27 0.58 -4.90 -0.42
C ILE A 27 0.34 -4.14 -1.72
N ALA A 28 0.60 -4.76 -2.88
CA ALA A 28 0.40 -4.11 -4.18
C ALA A 28 -1.05 -3.63 -4.41
N VAL A 29 -2.04 -4.40 -3.96
CA VAL A 29 -3.46 -4.01 -4.06
C VAL A 29 -3.79 -2.87 -3.09
N GLU A 30 -3.24 -2.89 -1.88
CA GLU A 30 -3.40 -1.80 -0.91
C GLU A 30 -2.76 -0.50 -1.41
N GLU A 31 -1.55 -0.55 -1.97
CA GLU A 31 -0.85 0.58 -2.64
C GLU A 31 -1.68 1.16 -3.80
N MET A 32 -2.25 0.30 -4.65
CA MET A 32 -3.12 0.73 -5.74
C MET A 32 -4.36 1.46 -5.20
N ALA A 33 -4.95 0.97 -4.10
CA ALA A 33 -6.08 1.65 -3.47
C ALA A 33 -5.69 3.01 -2.89
N LEU A 34 -4.51 3.13 -2.27
CA LEU A 34 -4.00 4.41 -1.76
C LEU A 34 -3.75 5.40 -2.91
N ALA A 35 -3.21 4.96 -4.05
CA ALA A 35 -3.02 5.81 -5.23
C ALA A 35 -4.35 6.39 -5.74
N HIS A 36 -5.44 5.60 -5.72
CA HIS A 36 -6.77 6.09 -6.08
C HIS A 36 -7.30 7.13 -5.09
N ILE A 37 -7.03 6.97 -3.78
CA ILE A 37 -7.38 7.97 -2.77
C ILE A 37 -6.63 9.28 -3.03
N VAL A 38 -5.31 9.20 -3.24
CA VAL A 38 -4.48 10.38 -3.52
C VAL A 38 -4.96 11.11 -4.78
N ASN A 39 -5.27 10.37 -5.84
CA ASN A 39 -5.84 10.96 -7.06
C ASN A 39 -7.19 11.64 -6.79
N GLY A 40 -8.10 11.00 -6.04
CA GLY A 40 -9.39 11.58 -5.69
C GLY A 40 -9.28 12.87 -4.86
N GLU A 41 -8.31 12.94 -3.95
CA GLU A 41 -8.03 14.17 -3.19
C GLU A 41 -7.45 15.28 -4.09
N ALA A 42 -6.62 14.93 -5.09
CA ALA A 42 -6.15 15.90 -6.08
C ALA A 42 -7.31 16.43 -6.95
N GLU A 43 -8.21 15.55 -7.41
CA GLU A 43 -9.41 15.93 -8.15
C GLU A 43 -10.33 16.84 -7.32
N LYS A 44 -10.44 16.61 -6.01
CA LYS A 44 -11.19 17.47 -5.08
C LYS A 44 -10.65 18.91 -5.06
N ILE A 45 -9.33 19.09 -5.03
CA ILE A 45 -8.71 20.42 -5.12
C ILE A 45 -9.02 21.04 -6.48
N GLN A 46 -8.82 20.29 -7.56
CA GLN A 46 -9.06 20.77 -8.92
C GLN A 46 -10.54 21.15 -9.14
N TYR A 47 -11.48 20.45 -8.52
CA TYR A 47 -12.91 20.74 -8.60
C TYR A 47 -13.23 22.12 -8.02
N VAL A 48 -12.71 22.42 -6.82
CA VAL A 48 -12.93 23.70 -6.14
C VAL A 48 -12.22 24.85 -6.86
N MET A 49 -11.08 24.58 -7.49
CA MET A 49 -10.36 25.54 -8.32
C MET A 49 -10.97 25.72 -9.72
N GLY A 50 -11.95 24.89 -10.11
CA GLY A 50 -12.55 24.89 -11.45
C GLY A 50 -11.62 24.40 -12.55
N THR A 51 -10.57 23.64 -12.22
CA THR A 51 -9.56 23.13 -13.17
C THR A 51 -9.71 21.64 -13.49
N LEU A 52 -10.67 20.94 -12.89
CA LEU A 52 -10.78 19.47 -12.98
C LEU A 52 -11.04 18.98 -14.41
N ASN A 53 -12.00 19.57 -15.12
CA ASN A 53 -12.31 19.24 -16.50
C ASN A 53 -13.11 20.39 -17.13
N PRO A 54 -12.88 20.78 -18.40
CA PRO A 54 -13.73 21.71 -19.14
C PRO A 54 -15.24 21.43 -19.08
N GLU A 55 -15.65 20.16 -19.01
CA GLU A 55 -17.05 19.73 -18.92
C GLU A 55 -17.62 19.80 -17.50
N ILE A 56 -16.76 19.71 -16.48
CA ILE A 56 -17.14 19.78 -15.06
C ILE A 56 -16.78 21.17 -14.53
N LYS A 57 -17.75 22.07 -14.56
CA LYS A 57 -17.59 23.39 -13.95
C LYS A 57 -17.57 23.24 -12.43
N GLY A 58 -16.57 23.86 -11.80
CA GLY A 58 -16.53 24.01 -10.35
C GLY A 58 -17.68 24.88 -9.82
N PRO A 59 -17.76 25.09 -8.50
CA PRO A 59 -18.81 25.91 -7.89
C PRO A 59 -18.82 27.34 -8.45
N GLU A 60 -20.00 27.92 -8.67
CA GLU A 60 -20.14 29.30 -9.20
C GLU A 60 -19.52 30.36 -8.29
N ALA A 61 -19.51 30.11 -6.97
CA ALA A 61 -18.85 30.94 -5.98
C ALA A 61 -18.22 30.04 -4.92
N VAL A 62 -16.93 30.26 -4.63
CA VAL A 62 -16.19 29.59 -3.57
C VAL A 62 -15.71 30.66 -2.59
N SER A 63 -16.12 30.57 -1.33
CA SER A 63 -15.60 31.46 -0.30
C SER A 63 -14.21 31.03 0.15
N VAL A 64 -13.45 31.95 0.75
CA VAL A 64 -12.14 31.62 1.34
C VAL A 64 -12.29 30.56 2.44
N GLN A 65 -13.40 30.57 3.18
CA GLN A 65 -13.71 29.58 4.21
C GLN A 65 -13.94 28.18 3.61
N ASP A 66 -14.56 28.09 2.44
CA ASP A 66 -14.73 26.81 1.74
C ASP A 66 -13.37 26.25 1.30
N LEU A 67 -12.44 27.10 0.83
CA LEU A 67 -11.08 26.70 0.48
C LEU A 67 -10.32 26.13 1.69
N PHE A 68 -10.38 26.81 2.84
CA PHE A 68 -9.75 26.29 4.06
C PHE A 68 -10.36 24.97 4.51
N THR A 69 -11.68 24.82 4.37
CA THR A 69 -12.38 23.57 4.73
C THR A 69 -11.90 22.41 3.85
N VAL A 70 -11.78 22.63 2.54
CA VAL A 70 -11.28 21.62 1.60
C VAL A 70 -9.81 21.31 1.86
N GLN A 71 -8.97 22.33 2.05
CA GLN A 71 -7.55 22.17 2.37
C GLN A 71 -7.36 21.33 3.65
N ASP A 72 -8.12 21.63 4.71
CA ASP A 72 -8.06 20.90 5.96
C ASP A 72 -8.55 19.46 5.82
N SER A 73 -9.58 19.22 5.01
CA SER A 73 -10.04 17.86 4.68
C SER A 73 -8.97 17.07 3.93
N VAL A 74 -8.36 17.66 2.90
CA VAL A 74 -7.32 17.00 2.10
C VAL A 74 -6.10 16.71 2.98
N ARG A 75 -5.66 17.68 3.80
CA ARG A 75 -4.53 17.50 4.71
C ARG A 75 -4.73 16.31 5.65
N LYS A 76 -5.91 16.21 6.28
CA LYS A 76 -6.26 15.07 7.15
C LYS A 76 -6.23 13.75 6.39
N MET A 77 -6.77 13.70 5.17
CA MET A 77 -6.74 12.47 4.37
C MET A 77 -5.30 12.08 3.99
N MET A 78 -4.44 13.05 3.65
CA MET A 78 -3.03 12.80 3.34
C MET A 78 -2.24 12.34 4.57
N GLU A 79 -2.55 12.83 5.77
CA GLU A 79 -1.99 12.31 7.03
C GLU A 79 -2.37 10.84 7.23
N GLU A 80 -3.63 10.46 6.97
CA GLU A 80 -4.08 9.07 7.03
C GLU A 80 -3.41 8.18 5.97
N VAL A 81 -3.27 8.67 4.73
CA VAL A 81 -2.52 7.98 3.67
C VAL A 81 -1.08 7.70 4.13
N LEU A 82 -0.39 8.71 4.67
CA LEU A 82 0.98 8.54 5.17
C LEU A 82 1.07 7.47 6.26
N LEU A 83 0.11 7.42 7.20
CA LEU A 83 0.07 6.37 8.21
C LEU A 83 -0.13 4.98 7.60
N ARG A 84 -0.94 4.86 6.53
CA ARG A 84 -1.11 3.59 5.82
C ARG A 84 0.14 3.17 5.07
N GLU A 85 0.80 4.09 4.37
CA GLU A 85 2.10 3.87 3.71
C GLU A 85 3.15 3.34 4.70
N MET A 86 3.25 3.94 5.90
CA MET A 86 4.14 3.46 6.95
C MET A 86 3.81 2.02 7.40
N MET A 87 2.53 1.69 7.52
CA MET A 87 2.10 0.33 7.89
C MET A 87 2.40 -0.68 6.78
N LEU A 88 2.23 -0.31 5.50
CA LEU A 88 2.59 -1.14 4.35
C LEU A 88 4.10 -1.37 4.30
N HIS A 89 4.89 -0.34 4.55
CA HIS A 89 6.34 -0.45 4.67
C HIS A 89 6.75 -1.44 5.78
N ILE A 90 6.14 -1.34 6.96
CA ILE A 90 6.39 -2.30 8.06
C ILE A 90 6.00 -3.74 7.66
N LYS A 91 4.86 -3.93 6.97
CA LYS A 91 4.47 -5.26 6.46
C LYS A 91 5.52 -5.81 5.49
N PHE A 92 6.04 -4.97 4.59
CA PHE A 92 7.07 -5.34 3.63
C PHE A 92 8.39 -5.72 4.31
N GLU A 93 8.87 -4.91 5.25
CA GLU A 93 10.08 -5.21 6.03
C GLU A 93 9.95 -6.53 6.82
N ASN A 94 8.79 -6.79 7.42
CA ASN A 94 8.52 -8.05 8.10
C ASN A 94 8.59 -9.26 7.16
N MET A 95 8.09 -9.11 5.93
CA MET A 95 8.20 -10.13 4.88
C MET A 95 9.67 -10.38 4.49
N LEU A 96 10.45 -9.32 4.28
CA LEU A 96 11.89 -9.43 3.98
C LEU A 96 12.65 -10.13 5.12
N GLY A 97 12.33 -9.78 6.37
CA GLY A 97 12.90 -10.44 7.54
C GLY A 97 12.57 -11.94 7.61
N ALA A 98 11.35 -12.33 7.22
CA ALA A 98 10.95 -13.73 7.14
C ALA A 98 11.73 -14.48 6.04
N LEU A 99 12.01 -13.84 4.90
CA LEU A 99 12.85 -14.40 3.83
C LEU A 99 14.30 -14.61 4.31
N ALA A 100 14.90 -13.60 4.93
CA ALA A 100 16.30 -13.63 5.36
C ALA A 100 16.58 -14.73 6.39
N LYS A 101 15.69 -14.93 7.38
CA LYS A 101 15.83 -15.97 8.42
C LYS A 101 15.88 -17.39 7.85
N THR A 102 15.38 -17.61 6.63
CA THR A 102 15.42 -18.91 5.94
C THR A 102 16.81 -19.25 5.39
N SER A 103 17.71 -18.28 5.21
CA SER A 103 19.05 -18.48 4.64
C SER A 103 20.10 -18.93 5.67
N MET A 104 19.84 -18.78 6.97
CA MET A 104 20.72 -19.21 8.05
C MET A 104 20.25 -20.53 8.66
N GLN A 105 20.44 -21.63 7.95
CA GLN A 105 20.41 -22.96 8.57
C GLN A 105 21.75 -23.18 9.30
N PRO A 106 21.78 -23.58 10.58
CA PRO A 106 23.02 -23.88 11.28
C PRO A 106 23.67 -25.09 10.60
N LYS A 107 24.92 -24.91 10.16
CA LYS A 107 25.78 -26.01 9.72
C LYS A 107 26.03 -26.88 10.96
N ILE A 108 25.32 -28.01 11.06
CA ILE A 108 25.55 -28.99 12.13
C ILE A 108 26.96 -29.57 11.90
N PRO A 109 27.82 -29.60 12.93
CA PRO A 109 29.16 -30.21 12.84
C PRO A 109 29.10 -31.72 12.63
#